data_AF-A0A378W3X6-F1
#
_entry.id   AF-A0A378W3X6-F1
#
_cell.length_a   1.000
_cell.length_b   1.000
_cell.length_c   1.000
_cell.angle_alpha   90.00
_cell.angle_beta   90.00
_cell.angle_gamma   90.00
#
_symmetry.space_group_name_H-M   'P 1'
#
loop_
_entity.id
_entity.type
_entity.pdbx_description
1 polymer ?
#
loop_
_entity_poly.entity_id
_entity_poly.type
_entity_poly.pdbx_seq_one_letter_code
_entity_poly.pdbx_strand_id
1 'polypeptide(L)'
;MSVRRFQVIDTANQLVAYIHGALATEGVLVEYKGSEDVARKIGMHIVAAKPQCVSEAEVDAETVEKERHIYTEQAIASGKPADIAAKMVKGRIRKFLAEITLNGQAFVMNPDQTVAQFAKENDTEVVSFIRYKVGDGIEKAVVDYAAEVAAAAKV
;
A
#
# COMPACT_ATOMS: atom_id res chain seq x y z
N MET A 1 14.10 -17.68 17.22
CA MET A 1 13.84 -16.30 16.72
C MET A 1 14.98 -15.93 15.78
N SER A 2 14.68 -15.40 14.60
CA SER A 2 15.67 -14.92 13.64
C SER A 2 15.29 -13.54 13.12
N VAL A 3 16.28 -12.72 12.77
CA VAL A 3 16.07 -11.46 12.06
C VAL A 3 15.83 -11.78 10.60
N ARG A 4 14.65 -11.46 10.07
CA ARG A 4 14.27 -11.81 8.69
C ARG A 4 14.67 -10.74 7.67
N ARG A 5 14.41 -9.48 7.97
CA ARG A 5 14.67 -8.34 7.07
C ARG A 5 14.83 -7.06 7.88
N PHE A 6 15.64 -6.16 7.38
CA PHE A 6 15.76 -4.79 7.84
C PHE A 6 16.04 -3.90 6.62
N GLN A 7 15.71 -2.63 6.76
CA GLN A 7 16.10 -1.57 5.82
C GLN A 7 16.55 -0.37 6.65
N VAL A 8 17.45 0.42 6.08
CA VAL A 8 17.97 1.64 6.68
C VAL A 8 17.61 2.79 5.74
N ILE A 9 17.02 3.85 6.29
CA ILE A 9 16.83 5.11 5.56
C ILE A 9 17.95 6.04 6.05
N ASP A 10 18.85 6.39 5.15
CA ASP A 10 19.84 7.45 5.36
C ASP A 10 19.31 8.72 4.66
N THR A 11 18.99 9.74 5.43
CA THR A 11 18.35 10.95 4.92
C THR A 11 18.66 12.17 5.78
N ALA A 12 18.66 13.34 5.13
CA ALA A 12 18.70 14.65 5.79
C ALA A 12 17.29 15.17 6.18
N ASN A 13 16.23 14.49 5.74
CA ASN A 13 14.84 14.84 6.08
C ASN A 13 14.45 14.29 7.46
N GLN A 14 13.22 14.57 7.89
CA GLN A 14 12.70 14.08 9.17
C GLN A 14 12.08 12.69 9.01
N LEU A 15 12.13 11.90 10.08
CA LEU A 15 11.58 10.56 10.14
C LEU A 15 10.55 10.45 11.27
N VAL A 16 9.40 9.83 10.99
CA VAL A 16 8.41 9.49 12.02
C VAL A 16 7.98 8.04 11.89
N ALA A 17 7.92 7.34 13.02
CA ALA A 17 7.43 5.97 13.09
C ALA A 17 5.97 5.93 13.56
N TYR A 18 5.17 5.08 12.92
CA TYR A 18 3.86 4.67 13.41
C TYR A 18 3.81 3.14 13.55
N ILE A 19 3.42 2.68 14.73
CA ILE A 19 3.24 1.25 15.06
C ILE A 19 1.76 1.03 15.37
N HIS A 20 1.15 0.04 14.72
CA HIS A 20 -0.28 -0.21 14.80
C HIS A 20 -0.62 -1.27 15.85
N GLY A 21 -1.46 -0.87 16.81
CA GLY A 21 -2.06 -1.75 17.81
C GLY A 21 -1.10 -2.24 18.90
N ALA A 22 -1.67 -2.78 19.98
CA ALA A 22 -0.91 -3.28 21.14
C ALA A 22 0.01 -4.47 20.79
N LEU A 23 -0.36 -5.24 19.75
CA LEU A 23 0.43 -6.39 19.29
C LEU A 23 1.62 -5.98 18.41
N ALA A 24 1.71 -4.71 18.00
CA ALA A 24 2.80 -4.17 17.18
C ALA A 24 3.15 -5.03 15.94
N THR A 25 2.13 -5.60 15.28
CA THR A 25 2.32 -6.50 14.14
C THR A 25 2.49 -5.78 12.81
N GLU A 26 2.16 -4.49 12.75
CA GLU A 26 2.34 -3.64 11.57
C GLU A 26 2.97 -2.31 11.98
N GLY A 27 3.91 -1.82 11.19
CA GLY A 27 4.56 -0.54 11.42
C GLY A 27 5.04 0.09 10.13
N VAL A 28 5.21 1.40 10.17
CA VAL A 28 5.75 2.19 9.07
C VAL A 28 6.73 3.23 9.60
N LEU A 29 7.83 3.41 8.87
CA LEU A 29 8.72 4.55 8.99
C LEU A 29 8.45 5.48 7.80
N VAL A 30 8.11 6.74 8.07
CA VAL A 30 7.79 7.75 7.07
C VAL A 30 8.88 8.81 7.07
N GLU A 31 9.45 9.07 5.92
CA GLU A 31 10.33 10.20 5.66
C GLU A 31 9.51 11.37 5.14
N TYR A 32 9.67 12.54 5.76
CA TYR A 32 8.84 13.69 5.47
C TYR A 32 9.57 15.02 5.66
N LYS A 33 8.95 16.07 5.13
CA LYS A 33 9.25 17.47 5.43
C LYS A 33 7.98 18.14 5.94
N GLY A 34 8.10 19.03 6.92
CA GLY A 34 6.96 19.78 7.46
C GLY A 34 6.51 19.25 8.82
N SER A 35 5.22 18.95 8.97
CA SER A 35 4.62 18.64 10.27
C SER A 35 4.69 17.15 10.64
N GLU A 36 5.29 16.83 11.79
CA GLU A 36 5.34 15.45 12.32
C GLU A 36 3.94 14.87 12.54
N ASP A 37 3.01 15.67 13.08
CA ASP A 37 1.64 15.21 13.38
C ASP A 37 0.90 14.80 12.10
N VAL A 38 1.12 15.52 11.01
CA VAL A 38 0.55 15.21 9.69
C VAL A 38 1.21 13.95 9.13
N ALA A 39 2.55 13.87 9.16
CA ALA A 39 3.27 12.69 8.71
C ALA A 39 2.90 11.42 9.49
N ARG A 40 2.65 11.54 10.80
CA ARG A 40 2.17 10.44 11.66
C ARG A 40 0.77 9.97 11.24
N LYS A 41 -0.16 10.89 10.94
CA LYS A 41 -1.49 10.56 10.42
C LYS A 41 -1.40 9.89 9.04
N ILE A 42 -0.49 10.33 8.18
CA ILE A 42 -0.22 9.67 6.90
C ILE A 42 0.39 8.28 7.13
N GLY A 43 1.25 8.10 8.13
CA GLY A 43 1.73 6.78 8.57
C GLY A 43 0.59 5.82 8.96
N MET A 44 -0.43 6.31 9.69
CA MET A 44 -1.63 5.53 9.98
C MET A 44 -2.36 5.09 8.72
N HIS A 45 -2.49 6.01 7.75
CA HIS A 45 -3.07 5.71 6.45
C HIS A 45 -2.25 4.67 5.68
N ILE A 46 -0.92 4.78 5.63
CA ILE A 46 -0.04 3.81 4.94
C ILE A 46 -0.23 2.40 5.49
N VAL A 47 -0.34 2.24 6.83
CA VAL A 47 -0.59 0.92 7.43
C VAL A 47 -1.94 0.36 6.97
N ALA A 48 -2.99 1.19 6.93
CA ALA A 48 -4.35 0.78 6.58
C ALA A 48 -4.53 0.51 5.07
N ALA A 49 -4.12 1.46 4.22
CA ALA A 49 -4.37 1.48 2.78
C ALA A 49 -3.27 0.80 1.95
N LYS A 50 -2.10 0.54 2.54
CA LYS A 50 -1.00 -0.24 1.95
C LYS A 50 -0.60 0.23 0.54
N PRO A 51 -0.37 1.54 0.31
CA PRO A 51 0.22 1.99 -0.95
C PRO A 51 1.57 1.31 -1.18
N GLN A 52 1.92 1.12 -2.45
CA GLN A 52 3.17 0.51 -2.87
C GLN A 52 4.31 1.52 -2.99
N CYS A 53 3.98 2.77 -3.32
CA CYS A 53 4.94 3.87 -3.51
C CYS A 53 4.28 5.22 -3.20
N VAL A 54 5.06 6.30 -3.18
CA VAL A 54 4.53 7.63 -2.84
C VAL A 54 3.72 8.20 -4.01
N SER A 55 4.27 8.13 -5.22
CA SER A 55 3.72 8.79 -6.41
C SER A 55 3.70 7.90 -7.65
N GLU A 56 2.93 8.29 -8.67
CA GLU A 56 2.87 7.58 -9.95
C GLU A 56 4.23 7.50 -10.67
N ALA A 57 5.14 8.44 -10.39
CA ALA A 57 6.48 8.47 -10.97
C ALA A 57 7.40 7.34 -10.46
N GLU A 58 7.04 6.70 -9.34
CA GLU A 58 7.77 5.56 -8.78
C GLU A 58 7.21 4.21 -9.24
N VAL A 59 6.10 4.21 -10.00
CA VAL A 59 5.52 2.99 -10.53
C VAL A 59 6.31 2.56 -11.76
N ASP A 60 6.78 1.32 -11.74
CA ASP A 60 7.51 0.74 -12.86
C ASP A 60 6.66 0.69 -14.15
N ALA A 61 7.28 1.07 -15.28
CA ALA A 61 6.59 1.18 -16.55
C ALA A 61 6.07 -0.17 -17.07
N GLU A 62 6.78 -1.27 -16.78
CA GLU A 62 6.34 -2.63 -17.14
C GLU A 62 5.05 -2.99 -16.39
N THR A 63 4.94 -2.60 -15.12
CA THR A 63 3.72 -2.78 -14.32
C THR A 63 2.53 -2.03 -14.94
N VAL A 64 2.73 -0.77 -15.34
CA VAL A 64 1.67 0.04 -15.96
C VAL A 64 1.22 -0.56 -17.29
N GLU A 65 2.16 -0.99 -18.13
CA GLU A 65 1.84 -1.57 -19.43
C GLU A 65 1.18 -2.95 -19.33
N LYS A 66 1.61 -3.77 -18.35
CA LYS A 66 0.95 -5.04 -18.06
C LYS A 66 -0.51 -4.85 -17.65
N GLU A 67 -0.78 -3.91 -16.74
CA GLU A 67 -2.15 -3.58 -16.34
C GLU A 67 -2.95 -2.97 -17.50
N ARG A 68 -2.31 -2.15 -18.35
CA ARG A 68 -2.95 -1.58 -19.55
C ARG A 68 -3.38 -2.67 -20.52
N HIS A 69 -2.54 -3.67 -20.74
CA HIS A 69 -2.86 -4.82 -21.57
C HIS A 69 -4.09 -5.56 -21.02
N ILE A 70 -4.09 -5.88 -19.72
CA ILE A 70 -5.21 -6.56 -19.04
C ILE A 70 -6.51 -5.76 -19.21
N TYR A 71 -6.49 -4.45 -18.97
CA TYR A 71 -7.69 -3.62 -19.13
C TYR A 71 -8.12 -3.48 -20.59
N THR A 72 -7.19 -3.54 -21.54
CA THR A 72 -7.49 -3.49 -22.98
C THR A 72 -8.20 -4.76 -23.40
N GLU A 73 -7.71 -5.93 -23.00
CA GLU A 73 -8.38 -7.21 -23.25
C GLU A 73 -9.79 -7.24 -22.67
N GLN A 74 -9.97 -6.77 -21.43
CA GLN A 74 -11.29 -6.63 -20.81
C GLN A 74 -12.21 -5.67 -21.58
N ALA A 75 -11.66 -4.57 -22.10
CA ALA A 75 -12.44 -3.59 -22.86
C ALA A 75 -12.87 -4.16 -24.23
N ILE A 76 -11.99 -4.88 -24.92
CA ILE A 76 -12.30 -5.57 -26.20
C ILE A 76 -13.38 -6.64 -25.97
N ALA A 77 -13.21 -7.47 -24.93
CA ALA A 77 -14.16 -8.52 -24.58
C ALA A 77 -15.56 -7.96 -24.23
N SER A 78 -15.66 -6.69 -23.82
CA SER A 78 -16.94 -6.05 -23.52
C SER A 78 -17.79 -5.69 -24.75
N GLY A 79 -17.23 -5.81 -25.97
CA GLY A 79 -17.96 -5.54 -27.23
C GLY A 79 -18.31 -4.07 -27.47
N LYS A 80 -17.73 -3.14 -26.70
CA LYS A 80 -17.99 -1.71 -26.82
C LYS A 80 -17.21 -1.09 -27.99
N PRO A 81 -17.69 0.03 -28.57
CA PRO A 81 -16.96 0.78 -29.59
C PRO A 81 -15.54 1.17 -29.15
N ALA A 82 -14.60 1.25 -30.10
CA ALA A 82 -13.18 1.46 -29.83
C ALA A 82 -12.89 2.75 -29.03
N ASP A 83 -13.64 3.83 -29.28
CA ASP A 83 -13.51 5.09 -28.55
C ASP A 83 -13.97 4.98 -27.08
N ILE A 84 -15.01 4.19 -26.82
CA ILE A 84 -15.49 3.89 -25.47
C ILE A 84 -14.52 2.95 -24.75
N ALA A 85 -14.02 1.92 -25.45
CA ALA A 85 -13.02 1.00 -24.93
C ALA A 85 -11.74 1.75 -24.50
N ALA A 86 -11.23 2.66 -25.33
CA ALA A 86 -10.07 3.48 -25.01
C ALA A 86 -10.29 4.35 -23.76
N LYS A 87 -11.46 4.99 -23.64
CA LYS A 87 -11.84 5.77 -22.45
C LYS A 87 -11.92 4.89 -21.19
N MET A 88 -12.44 3.68 -21.31
CA MET A 88 -12.51 2.72 -20.21
C MET A 88 -11.13 2.30 -19.70
N VAL A 89 -10.21 1.95 -20.62
CA VAL A 89 -8.83 1.59 -20.26
C VAL A 89 -8.15 2.75 -19.54
N LYS A 90 -8.26 3.97 -20.08
CA LYS A 90 -7.69 5.17 -19.45
C LYS A 90 -8.23 5.39 -18.03
N GLY A 91 -9.55 5.23 -17.83
CA GLY A 91 -10.17 5.35 -16.52
C GLY A 91 -9.70 4.28 -15.53
N ARG A 92 -9.56 3.04 -15.99
CA ARG A 92 -9.07 1.91 -15.19
C ARG A 92 -7.62 2.10 -14.77
N ILE A 93 -6.75 2.54 -15.68
CA ILE A 93 -5.35 2.84 -15.36
C ILE A 93 -5.24 3.97 -14.34
N ARG A 94 -6.00 5.05 -14.51
CA ARG A 94 -6.03 6.14 -13.53
C ARG A 94 -6.48 5.65 -12.15
N LYS A 95 -7.49 4.78 -12.10
CA LYS A 95 -7.97 4.18 -10.85
C LYS A 95 -6.91 3.27 -10.22
N PHE A 96 -6.28 2.41 -11.01
CA PHE A 96 -5.21 1.53 -10.56
C PHE A 96 -4.07 2.33 -9.91
N LEU A 97 -3.57 3.35 -10.61
CA LEU A 97 -2.53 4.24 -10.09
C LEU A 97 -2.94 4.94 -8.79
N ALA A 98 -4.19 5.41 -8.70
CA ALA A 98 -4.72 6.01 -7.48
C ALA A 98 -4.86 5.01 -6.31
N GLU A 99 -5.02 3.72 -6.59
CA GLU A 99 -5.11 2.68 -5.56
C GLU A 99 -3.74 2.23 -5.07
N ILE A 100 -2.69 2.26 -5.91
CA ILE A 100 -1.35 1.79 -5.53
C ILE A 100 -0.40 2.89 -5.06
N THR A 101 -0.67 4.17 -5.35
CA THR A 101 0.18 5.31 -4.93
C THR A 101 -0.40 6.01 -3.72
N LEU A 102 0.45 6.38 -2.75
CA LEU A 102 0.02 7.10 -1.54
C LEU A 102 -0.71 8.39 -1.90
N ASN A 103 -0.13 9.20 -2.78
CA ASN A 103 -0.65 10.51 -3.14
C ASN A 103 -2.00 10.45 -3.88
N GLY A 104 -2.27 9.35 -4.58
CA GLY A 104 -3.53 9.12 -5.29
C GLY A 104 -4.66 8.55 -4.42
N GLN A 105 -4.33 7.96 -3.28
CA GLN A 105 -5.31 7.33 -2.40
C GLN A 105 -6.21 8.36 -1.70
N ALA A 106 -7.47 8.00 -1.50
CA ALA A 106 -8.39 8.74 -0.63
C ALA A 106 -7.93 8.59 0.83
N PHE A 107 -7.88 9.70 1.57
CA PHE A 107 -7.32 9.69 2.91
C PHE A 107 -8.26 8.96 3.88
N VAL A 108 -7.74 7.95 4.59
CA VAL A 108 -8.56 7.03 5.42
C VAL A 108 -9.33 7.76 6.54
N MET A 109 -8.78 8.87 7.06
CA MET A 109 -9.47 9.67 8.08
C MET A 109 -10.45 10.68 7.52
N ASN A 110 -10.30 11.06 6.24
CA ASN A 110 -11.20 11.96 5.54
C ASN A 110 -11.22 11.59 4.03
N PRO A 111 -12.11 10.67 3.62
CA PRO A 111 -12.15 10.17 2.24
C PRO A 111 -12.59 11.21 1.19
N ASP A 112 -13.04 12.39 1.61
CA ASP A 112 -13.44 13.47 0.70
C ASP A 112 -12.23 14.13 0.01
N GLN A 113 -11.02 13.85 0.50
CA GLN A 113 -9.76 14.32 -0.09
C GLN A 113 -8.72 13.22 -0.23
N THR A 114 -7.75 13.42 -1.12
CA THR A 114 -6.61 12.51 -1.26
C THR A 114 -5.54 12.78 -0.21
N VAL A 115 -4.61 11.85 -0.02
CA VAL A 115 -3.45 12.07 0.86
C VAL A 115 -2.60 13.24 0.36
N ALA A 116 -2.44 13.40 -0.96
CA ALA A 116 -1.69 14.52 -1.51
C ALA A 116 -2.34 15.88 -1.19
N GLN A 117 -3.67 15.95 -1.24
CA GLN A 117 -4.42 17.15 -0.85
C GLN A 117 -4.22 17.43 0.64
N PHE A 118 -4.39 16.41 1.49
CA PHE A 118 -4.23 16.54 2.93
C PHE A 118 -2.82 16.99 3.31
N ALA A 119 -1.79 16.40 2.71
CA ALA A 119 -0.40 16.75 2.96
C ALA A 119 -0.12 18.21 2.54
N LYS A 120 -0.58 18.60 1.35
CA LYS A 120 -0.41 19.96 0.82
C LYS A 120 -1.14 21.03 1.65
N GLU A 121 -2.36 20.76 2.10
CA GLU A 121 -3.15 21.66 2.95
C GLU A 121 -2.46 21.95 4.30
N ASN A 122 -1.55 21.07 4.73
CA ASN A 122 -0.82 21.19 5.99
C ASN A 122 0.69 21.39 5.77
N ASP A 123 1.10 21.92 4.61
CA ASP A 123 2.49 22.22 4.27
C ASP A 123 3.47 21.06 4.57
N THR A 124 3.03 19.83 4.29
CA THR A 124 3.78 18.61 4.56
C THR A 124 3.98 17.81 3.28
N GLU A 125 5.16 17.22 3.13
CA GLU A 125 5.53 16.37 1.99
C GLU A 125 6.01 15.02 2.53
N VAL A 126 5.48 13.92 2.00
CA VAL A 126 6.04 12.58 2.24
C VAL A 126 7.04 12.30 1.12
N VAL A 127 8.29 12.01 1.50
CA VAL A 127 9.40 11.75 0.58
C VAL A 127 9.49 10.26 0.28
N SER A 128 9.43 9.42 1.31
CA SER A 128 9.47 7.97 1.19
C SER A 128 8.82 7.30 2.40
N PHE A 129 8.52 6.01 2.31
CA PHE A 129 8.11 5.22 3.47
C PHE A 129 8.54 3.77 3.36
N ILE A 130 8.71 3.12 4.51
CA ILE A 130 8.94 1.68 4.62
C ILE A 130 7.90 1.11 5.57
N ARG A 131 7.01 0.25 5.05
CA ARG A 131 5.98 -0.44 5.83
C ARG A 131 6.32 -1.92 5.99
N TYR A 132 6.33 -2.42 7.21
CA TYR A 132 6.42 -3.85 7.50
C TYR A 132 5.18 -4.36 8.24
N LYS A 133 4.79 -5.59 7.90
CA LYS A 133 3.89 -6.41 8.69
C LYS A 133 4.52 -7.76 9.02
N VAL A 134 4.32 -8.22 10.26
CA VAL A 134 4.75 -9.51 10.75
C VAL A 134 4.08 -10.61 9.91
N GLY A 135 4.88 -11.55 9.41
CA GLY A 135 4.40 -12.65 8.59
C GLY A 135 4.20 -12.34 7.10
N ASP A 136 4.47 -11.11 6.62
CA ASP A 136 4.33 -10.76 5.19
C ASP A 136 5.12 -11.74 4.31
N GLY A 137 4.45 -12.46 3.41
CA GLY A 137 5.11 -13.44 2.53
C GLY A 137 5.61 -14.71 3.24
N ILE A 138 5.07 -15.04 4.42
CA ILE A 138 5.25 -16.35 5.07
C ILE A 138 3.91 -17.10 4.97
N GLU A 139 3.94 -18.30 4.41
CA GLU A 139 2.78 -19.17 4.40
C GLU A 139 2.43 -19.58 5.83
N LYS A 140 1.18 -19.32 6.23
CA LYS A 140 0.71 -19.71 7.56
C LYS A 140 0.31 -21.18 7.50
N ALA A 141 1.07 -22.04 8.18
CA ALA A 141 0.70 -23.43 8.35
C ALA A 141 -0.70 -23.54 8.98
N VAL A 142 -1.59 -24.27 8.31
CA VAL A 142 -2.91 -24.63 8.85
C VAL A 142 -2.72 -25.90 9.65
N VAL A 143 -2.96 -25.82 10.96
CA VAL A 143 -2.83 -26.96 11.87
C VAL A 143 -4.22 -27.45 12.23
N ASP A 144 -4.47 -28.75 12.04
CA ASP A 144 -5.69 -29.42 12.50
C ASP A 144 -5.47 -29.94 13.93
N TYR A 145 -5.84 -29.11 14.90
CA TYR A 145 -5.74 -29.44 16.32
C TYR A 145 -6.54 -30.69 16.70
N ALA A 146 -7.66 -30.98 16.04
CA ALA A 146 -8.46 -32.16 16.34
C ALA A 146 -7.74 -33.44 15.88
N ALA A 147 -7.12 -33.41 14.70
CA ALA A 147 -6.29 -34.50 14.20
C ALA A 147 -5.04 -34.72 15.06
N GLU A 148 -4.38 -33.66 15.51
CA GLU A 148 -3.22 -33.75 16.42
C GLU A 148 -3.59 -34.39 17.76
N VAL A 149 -4.70 -33.95 18.38
CA VAL A 149 -5.19 -34.53 19.65
C VAL A 149 -5.60 -35.99 19.46
N ALA A 150 -6.28 -36.33 18.38
CA ALA A 150 -6.68 -37.70 18.08
C ALA A 150 -5.47 -38.63 17.82
N ALA A 151 -4.39 -38.10 17.25
CA ALA A 151 -3.14 -38.84 17.07
C ALA A 151 -2.39 -39.05 18.41
N ALA A 152 -2.33 -38.03 19.26
CA ALA A 152 -1.67 -38.10 20.56
C ALA A 152 -2.38 -39.04 21.56
N ALA A 153 -3.71 -39.17 21.48
CA ALA A 153 -4.50 -40.06 22.34
C ALA A 153 -4.48 -41.55 21.93
N LYS A 154 -3.84 -41.90 20.80
CA LYS A 154 -3.69 -43.28 20.31
C LYS A 154 -2.35 -43.93 20.70
N VAL A 155 -1.56 -43.26 21.55
CA VAL A 155 -0.31 -43.77 22.14
C VAL A 155 -0.57 -44.29 23.54
#